data_AF-A0A2H9NUP9-F1
#
_entry.id   AF-A0A2H9NUP9-F1
#
_cell.length_a   1.000
_cell.length_b   1.000
_cell.length_c   1.000
_cell.angle_alpha   90.00
_cell.angle_beta   90.00
_cell.angle_gamma   90.00
#
_symmetry.space_group_name_H-M   'P 1'
#
loop_
_entity.id
_entity.type
_entity.pdbx_description
1 polymer ?
#
loop_
_entity_poly.entity_id
_entity_poly.type
_entity_poly.pdbx_seq_one_letter_code
_entity_poly.pdbx_strand_id
1 'polypeptide(L)'
;MAKKGGGFLGGGEEKSYTEIPIGGAITEPGNSREYNVSGWRIFRPVVDKKRCINCLFCWITCPDAAIHAKDGNQEGFDYDHCKGCGICSETCPVKCIVMIKEDDALVLNKNHDFDEQGRTESLELKYDGDRGAFSVEDLEKCKRKK
;
A
#
# COMPACT_ATOMS: atom_id res chain seq x y z
N MET A 1 20.32 -2.27 12.83
CA MET A 1 19.12 -2.20 13.69
C MET A 1 18.15 -3.25 13.18
N ALA A 2 18.02 -4.39 13.87
CA ALA A 2 17.17 -5.48 13.44
C ALA A 2 15.70 -5.11 13.65
N LYS A 3 14.91 -5.11 12.58
CA LYS A 3 13.44 -5.04 12.68
C LYS A 3 12.99 -6.35 13.32
N LYS A 4 12.61 -6.32 14.61
CA LYS A 4 12.03 -7.47 15.30
C LYS A 4 10.74 -7.84 14.54
N GLY A 5 10.71 -9.06 14.01
CA GLY A 5 9.57 -9.60 13.26
C GLY A 5 8.33 -9.67 14.15
N GLY A 6 7.18 -9.38 13.56
CA GLY A 6 5.89 -9.37 14.25
C GLY A 6 5.52 -10.74 14.82
N GLY A 7 5.26 -10.76 16.12
CA GLY A 7 4.63 -11.89 16.78
C GLY A 7 3.18 -12.08 16.34
N PHE A 8 2.62 -13.25 16.66
CA PHE A 8 1.26 -13.70 16.33
C PHE A 8 0.13 -12.76 16.80
N LEU A 9 0.43 -11.80 17.68
CA LEU A 9 -0.43 -10.70 18.07
C LEU A 9 0.14 -9.42 17.45
N GLY A 10 -0.43 -9.00 16.31
CA GLY A 10 0.11 -7.95 15.46
C GLY A 10 0.78 -6.80 16.22
N GLY A 11 1.97 -6.42 15.78
CA GLY A 11 2.54 -5.11 16.06
C GLY A 11 3.29 -4.85 17.36
N GLY A 12 3.09 -5.67 18.40
CA GLY A 12 3.87 -5.58 19.63
C GLY A 12 5.06 -6.54 19.66
N GLU A 13 6.08 -6.23 20.47
CA GLU A 13 7.05 -7.24 20.91
C GLU A 13 6.30 -8.41 21.56
N GLU A 14 6.68 -9.64 21.24
CA GLU A 14 5.99 -10.83 21.73
C GLU A 14 6.13 -10.91 23.26
N LYS A 15 5.03 -10.65 23.97
CA LYS A 15 5.00 -10.60 25.43
C LYS A 15 4.72 -11.98 26.01
N SER A 16 5.49 -12.35 27.03
CA SER A 16 5.18 -13.48 27.89
C SER A 16 3.89 -13.20 28.68
N TYR A 17 3.21 -14.26 29.14
CA TYR A 17 2.01 -14.14 29.99
C TYR A 17 2.26 -13.30 31.26
N THR A 18 3.50 -13.25 31.76
CA THR A 18 3.90 -12.45 32.92
C THR A 18 3.98 -10.94 32.65
N GLU A 19 4.08 -10.55 31.39
CA GLU A 19 4.23 -9.16 30.94
C GLU A 19 2.90 -8.55 30.48
N ILE A 20 1.86 -9.39 30.38
CA ILE A 20 0.50 -8.93 30.10
C ILE A 20 -0.04 -8.27 31.37
N PRO A 21 -0.50 -7.00 31.30
CA PRO A 21 -1.06 -6.31 32.44
C PRO A 21 -2.31 -7.04 32.98
N ILE A 22 -2.54 -6.89 34.28
CA ILE A 22 -3.65 -7.56 34.98
C ILE A 22 -4.97 -7.23 34.27
N GLY A 23 -5.73 -8.27 33.93
CA GLY A 23 -7.01 -8.13 33.23
C GLY A 23 -6.89 -7.79 31.74
N GLY A 24 -5.70 -7.87 31.14
CA GLY A 24 -5.50 -7.53 29.72
C GLY A 24 -5.69 -6.04 29.44
N ALA A 25 -5.46 -5.19 30.44
CA ALA A 25 -5.65 -3.75 30.32
C ALA A 25 -4.73 -3.14 29.24
N ILE A 26 -5.28 -2.30 28.36
CA ILE A 26 -4.46 -1.54 27.40
C ILE A 26 -3.87 -0.35 28.12
N THR A 27 -2.55 -0.37 28.37
CA THR A 27 -1.85 0.66 29.16
C THR A 27 -1.53 1.90 28.36
N GLU A 28 -1.31 1.76 27.04
CA GLU A 28 -0.94 2.85 26.15
C GLU A 28 -2.07 3.15 25.15
N PRO A 29 -2.57 4.40 25.09
CA PRO A 29 -3.58 4.77 24.11
C PRO A 29 -2.99 4.82 22.70
N GLY A 30 -3.81 4.54 21.67
CA GLY A 30 -3.39 4.66 20.27
C GLY A 30 -2.41 3.58 19.80
N ASN A 31 -2.25 2.51 20.56
CA ASN A 31 -1.39 1.36 20.23
C ASN A 31 -1.81 0.61 18.95
N SER A 32 -3.01 0.86 18.41
CA SER A 32 -3.48 0.30 17.13
C SER A 32 -2.53 0.59 15.97
N ARG A 33 -1.72 1.65 16.06
CA ARG A 33 -0.67 2.01 15.09
C ARG A 33 0.51 1.05 15.04
N GLU A 34 0.70 0.27 16.10
CA GLU A 34 1.78 -0.71 16.17
C GLU A 34 1.38 -1.97 15.38
N TYR A 35 0.08 -2.26 15.29
CA TYR A 35 -0.48 -3.46 14.64
C TYR A 35 -0.33 -3.43 13.12
N ASN A 36 0.65 -4.18 12.61
CA ASN A 36 0.79 -4.41 11.18
C ASN A 36 -0.26 -5.41 10.66
N VAL A 37 -1.09 -4.96 9.71
CA VAL A 37 -2.14 -5.78 9.03
C VAL A 37 -1.83 -5.97 7.54
N SER A 38 -0.60 -5.71 7.12
CA SER A 38 -0.18 -5.76 5.71
C SER A 38 -0.46 -7.09 5.02
N GLY A 39 -0.44 -8.20 5.77
CA GLY A 39 -0.70 -9.55 5.26
C GLY A 39 -2.13 -9.80 4.79
N TRP A 40 -3.06 -8.86 4.94
CA TRP A 40 -4.46 -9.03 4.54
C TRP A 40 -4.70 -8.73 3.05
N ARG A 41 -3.73 -8.10 2.37
CA ARG A 41 -3.89 -7.66 0.99
C ARG A 41 -3.75 -8.80 -0.01
N ILE A 42 -4.69 -8.81 -0.96
CA ILE A 42 -4.52 -9.48 -2.26
C ILE A 42 -4.15 -8.45 -3.33
N PHE A 43 -4.67 -7.22 -3.21
CA PHE A 43 -4.37 -6.09 -4.08
C PHE A 43 -3.97 -4.87 -3.24
N ARG A 44 -3.14 -3.98 -3.80
CA ARG A 44 -2.80 -2.69 -3.20
C ARG A 44 -3.10 -1.52 -4.14
N PRO A 45 -3.47 -0.35 -3.60
CA PRO A 45 -3.64 0.85 -4.39
C PRO A 45 -2.28 1.46 -4.77
N VAL A 46 -2.15 1.93 -6.01
CA VAL A 46 -1.05 2.76 -6.48
C VAL A 46 -1.64 4.03 -7.07
N VAL A 47 -1.13 5.18 -6.66
CA VAL A 47 -1.60 6.49 -7.10
C VAL A 47 -0.68 7.06 -8.17
N ASP A 48 -1.26 7.49 -9.29
CA ASP A 48 -0.60 8.35 -10.25
C ASP A 48 -0.63 9.80 -9.75
N LYS A 49 0.51 10.26 -9.23
CA LYS A 49 0.68 11.62 -8.70
C LYS A 49 0.52 12.70 -9.77
N LYS A 50 0.78 12.41 -11.05
CA LYS A 50 0.64 13.40 -12.13
C LYS A 50 -0.82 13.72 -12.41
N ARG A 51 -1.71 12.76 -12.20
CA ARG A 51 -3.16 12.90 -12.40
C ARG A 51 -3.93 13.24 -11.12
N CYS A 52 -3.31 13.07 -9.96
CA CYS A 52 -3.93 13.39 -8.68
C CYS A 52 -4.18 14.90 -8.55
N ILE A 53 -5.42 15.28 -8.32
CA ILE A 53 -5.83 16.68 -8.06
C ILE A 53 -5.85 17.04 -6.57
N ASN A 54 -5.34 16.15 -5.70
CA ASN A 54 -5.31 16.34 -4.24
C ASN A 54 -6.67 16.69 -3.61
N CYS A 55 -7.76 16.14 -4.14
CA CYS A 55 -9.12 16.33 -3.59
C CYS A 55 -9.37 15.64 -2.24
N LEU A 56 -8.47 14.74 -1.81
CA LEU A 56 -8.54 13.99 -0.55
C LEU A 56 -9.80 13.13 -0.32
N PHE A 57 -10.63 12.88 -1.35
CA PHE A 57 -11.75 11.95 -1.23
C PHE A 57 -11.31 10.55 -0.84
N CYS A 58 -10.22 10.05 -1.43
CA CYS A 58 -9.64 8.76 -1.04
C CYS A 58 -9.26 8.74 0.45
N TRP A 59 -8.71 9.84 0.97
CA TRP A 59 -8.28 9.97 2.37
C TRP A 59 -9.46 9.93 3.33
N ILE A 60 -10.50 10.76 3.11
CA ILE A 60 -11.64 10.85 4.03
C ILE A 60 -12.53 9.58 4.01
N THR A 61 -12.57 8.88 2.87
CA THR A 61 -13.36 7.65 2.71
C THR A 61 -12.64 6.39 3.17
N CYS A 62 -11.34 6.47 3.49
CA CYS A 62 -10.56 5.29 3.88
C CYS A 62 -11.00 4.80 5.27
N PRO A 63 -11.58 3.59 5.40
CA PRO A 63 -12.09 3.11 6.69
C PRO A 63 -10.98 2.80 7.70
N ASP A 64 -9.76 2.52 7.22
CA ASP A 64 -8.61 2.17 8.04
C ASP A 64 -7.61 3.33 8.23
N ALA A 65 -7.95 4.54 7.76
CA ALA A 65 -7.07 5.70 7.79
C ALA A 65 -5.65 5.45 7.20
N ALA A 66 -5.55 4.53 6.23
CA ALA A 66 -4.28 4.07 5.66
C ALA A 66 -3.77 4.94 4.50
N ILE A 67 -4.06 6.24 4.52
CA ILE A 67 -3.63 7.21 3.52
C ILE A 67 -2.95 8.37 4.22
N HIS A 68 -1.72 8.67 3.83
CA HIS A 68 -1.00 9.84 4.33
C HIS A 68 -1.49 11.08 3.58
N ALA A 69 -1.98 12.06 4.32
CA ALA A 69 -2.29 13.39 3.81
C ALA A 69 -1.46 14.42 4.58
N LYS A 70 -0.81 15.33 3.86
CA LYS A 70 -0.01 16.41 4.45
C LYS A 70 -0.19 17.67 3.62
N ASP A 71 -0.39 18.81 4.28
CA ASP A 71 -0.50 20.12 3.62
C ASP A 71 -1.55 20.14 2.48
N GLY A 72 -2.64 19.39 2.65
CA GLY A 72 -3.70 19.26 1.65
C GLY A 72 -3.41 18.28 0.50
N ASN A 73 -2.23 17.66 0.47
CA ASN A 73 -1.83 16.72 -0.57
C ASN A 73 -1.99 15.27 -0.13
N GLN A 74 -2.36 14.41 -1.08
CA GLN A 74 -2.27 12.97 -0.89
C GLN A 74 -0.79 12.60 -1.04
N GLU A 75 -0.14 12.15 0.04
CA GLU A 75 1.31 11.87 0.08
C GLU A 75 1.61 10.39 -0.19
N GLY A 76 0.70 9.48 0.17
CA GLY A 76 0.89 8.06 -0.12
C GLY A 76 -0.07 7.17 0.65
N PHE A 77 0.18 5.87 0.60
CA PHE A 77 -0.56 4.86 1.36
C PHE A 77 0.31 4.31 2.47
N ASP A 78 -0.29 4.09 3.62
CA ASP A 78 0.31 3.31 4.71
C ASP A 78 0.08 1.83 4.41
N TYR A 79 1.08 1.15 3.86
CA TYR A 79 0.98 -0.27 3.55
C TYR A 79 1.13 -1.19 4.76
N ASP A 80 1.41 -0.68 5.96
CA ASP A 80 1.33 -1.51 7.17
C ASP A 80 -0.11 -1.63 7.65
N HIS A 81 -0.95 -0.62 7.37
CA HIS A 81 -2.35 -0.56 7.77
C HIS A 81 -3.37 -0.72 6.62
N CYS A 82 -2.94 -0.65 5.36
CA CYS A 82 -3.83 -0.81 4.21
C CYS A 82 -4.27 -2.27 4.02
N LYS A 83 -5.58 -2.53 4.02
CA LYS A 83 -6.16 -3.85 3.74
C LYS A 83 -6.42 -4.14 2.26
N GLY A 84 -6.27 -3.15 1.38
CA GLY A 84 -6.47 -3.35 -0.06
C GLY A 84 -7.93 -3.39 -0.51
N CYS A 85 -8.86 -2.78 0.24
CA CYS A 85 -10.31 -2.84 -0.03
C CYS A 85 -10.77 -2.14 -1.33
N GLY A 86 -9.95 -1.28 -1.93
CA GLY A 86 -10.25 -0.62 -3.21
C GLY A 86 -11.19 0.60 -3.15
N ILE A 87 -11.75 0.95 -1.99
CA ILE A 87 -12.66 2.11 -1.83
C ILE A 87 -12.02 3.41 -2.33
N CYS A 88 -10.73 3.61 -2.05
CA CYS A 88 -9.97 4.78 -2.51
C CYS A 88 -9.89 4.88 -4.04
N SER A 89 -9.80 3.74 -4.73
CA SER A 89 -9.83 3.66 -6.19
C SER A 89 -11.21 3.99 -6.74
N GLU A 90 -12.25 3.48 -6.09
CA GLU A 90 -13.63 3.67 -6.55
C GLU A 90 -14.10 5.12 -6.37
N THR A 91 -13.82 5.73 -5.22
CA THR A 91 -14.24 7.11 -4.92
C THR A 91 -13.47 8.18 -5.72
N CYS A 92 -12.31 7.82 -6.29
CA CYS A 92 -11.45 8.80 -6.94
C CYS A 92 -12.14 9.41 -8.18
N PRO A 93 -12.44 10.73 -8.20
CA PRO A 93 -13.20 11.34 -9.29
C PRO A 93 -12.44 11.39 -10.61
N VAL A 94 -11.10 11.50 -10.54
CA VAL A 94 -10.21 11.51 -11.72
C VAL A 94 -9.63 10.12 -12.02
N LYS A 95 -10.05 9.12 -11.23
CA LYS A 95 -9.61 7.73 -11.27
C LYS A 95 -8.08 7.59 -11.48
N CYS A 96 -7.30 8.28 -10.64
CA CYS A 96 -5.83 8.23 -10.66
C CYS A 96 -5.25 7.14 -9.74
N ILE A 97 -6.09 6.39 -9.03
CA ILE A 97 -5.68 5.29 -8.17
C ILE A 97 -6.00 3.98 -8.89
N VAL A 98 -5.05 3.06 -8.90
CA VAL A 98 -5.12 1.77 -9.60
C VAL A 98 -4.84 0.66 -8.59
N MET A 99 -5.67 -0.37 -8.57
CA MET A 99 -5.45 -1.55 -7.73
C MET A 99 -4.60 -2.58 -8.48
N ILE A 100 -3.44 -2.93 -7.94
CA ILE A 100 -2.53 -3.95 -8.50
C ILE A 100 -2.41 -5.13 -7.54
N LYS A 101 -2.12 -6.35 -8.02
CA LYS A 101 -1.93 -7.49 -7.11
C LYS A 101 -0.73 -7.24 -6.19
N GLU A 102 -0.83 -7.73 -4.96
CA GLU A 102 0.22 -7.57 -3.95
C GLU A 102 1.55 -8.18 -4.42
N ASP A 103 1.49 -9.36 -5.04
CA ASP A 103 2.65 -10.09 -5.57
C ASP A 103 3.33 -9.33 -6.72
N ASP A 104 2.54 -8.78 -7.63
CA ASP A 104 3.02 -8.00 -8.77
C ASP A 104 3.72 -6.72 -8.29
N ALA A 105 3.20 -6.11 -7.22
CA ALA A 105 3.77 -4.92 -6.61
C ALA A 105 5.10 -5.18 -5.87
N LEU A 106 5.34 -6.41 -5.38
CA LEU A 106 6.60 -6.79 -4.74
C LEU A 106 7.74 -6.91 -5.76
N VAL A 107 7.44 -7.20 -7.03
CA VAL A 107 8.43 -7.19 -8.12
C VAL A 107 8.90 -5.77 -8.43
N LEU A 108 8.04 -4.76 -8.28
CA LEU A 108 8.39 -3.34 -8.47
C LEU A 108 9.34 -2.77 -7.41
N ASN A 109 9.45 -3.43 -6.25
CA ASN A 109 10.35 -3.04 -5.17
C ASN A 109 11.67 -3.84 -5.13
N LYS A 110 11.96 -4.68 -6.13
CA LYS A 110 13.23 -5.42 -6.24
C LYS A 110 14.26 -4.69 -7.09
N ASN A 111 14.63 -3.48 -6.67
CA ASN A 111 15.98 -2.98 -6.91
C ASN A 111 16.71 -2.95 -5.56
N HIS A 112 17.18 -4.11 -5.10
CA HIS A 112 18.43 -4.15 -4.34
C HIS A 112 19.61 -4.65 -5.20
N ASP A 113 19.42 -4.78 -6.52
CA ASP A 113 20.53 -4.96 -7.45
C ASP A 113 20.41 -3.89 -8.55
N PHE A 114 21.38 -2.96 -8.53
CA PHE A 114 21.63 -1.97 -9.59
C PHE A 114 21.82 -2.70 -10.93
N ASP A 115 21.16 -2.24 -12.00
CA ASP A 115 21.66 -2.50 -13.36
C ASP A 115 22.65 -1.40 -13.77
N GLU A 116 23.64 -1.79 -14.58
CA GLU A 116 24.84 -1.00 -14.96
C GLU A 116 24.52 0.23 -15.84
N GLN A 117 23.24 0.53 -16.09
CA GLN A 117 22.80 1.62 -16.96
C GLN A 117 21.85 2.61 -16.28
N GLY A 118 21.56 2.47 -14.98
CA GLY A 118 21.02 3.56 -14.14
C GLY A 118 19.75 4.22 -14.67
N ARG A 119 18.76 3.44 -15.12
CA ARG A 119 17.45 3.98 -15.54
C ARG A 119 16.32 3.33 -14.76
N THR A 120 15.72 4.07 -13.82
CA THR A 120 14.35 3.81 -13.39
C THR A 120 13.44 4.31 -14.51
N GLU A 121 13.10 3.46 -15.48
CA GLU A 121 12.02 3.82 -16.40
C GLU A 121 10.74 3.91 -15.58
N SER A 122 10.36 5.16 -15.32
CA SER A 122 9.08 5.60 -14.79
C SER A 122 7.97 4.68 -15.27
N LEU A 123 7.36 3.98 -14.32
CA LEU A 123 6.20 3.15 -14.56
C LEU A 123 5.10 4.02 -15.18
N GLU A 124 4.97 4.02 -16.51
CA GLU A 124 3.78 4.54 -17.17
C GLU A 124 2.64 3.55 -16.87
N LEU A 125 1.99 3.73 -15.72
CA LEU A 125 0.70 3.12 -15.42
C LEU A 125 -0.31 3.64 -16.46
N LYS A 126 -0.43 2.94 -17.59
CA LYS A 126 -1.42 3.25 -18.61
C LYS A 126 -2.79 2.85 -18.08
N TYR A 127 -3.64 3.86 -17.90
CA TYR A 127 -5.00 3.75 -17.39
C TYR A 127 -5.97 3.73 -18.57
N ASP A 128 -6.48 2.55 -18.93
CA ASP A 128 -7.58 2.43 -19.90
C ASP A 128 -8.92 2.59 -19.18
N GLY A 129 -9.58 3.72 -19.46
CA GLY A 129 -10.69 4.31 -18.70
C GLY A 129 -11.98 3.49 -18.55
N ASP A 130 -12.05 2.27 -19.09
CA ASP A 130 -13.27 1.48 -19.13
C ASP A 130 -13.19 0.16 -18.34
N ARG A 131 -12.01 -0.29 -17.87
CA ARG A 131 -11.84 -1.66 -17.32
C ARG A 131 -10.99 -1.83 -16.04
N GLY A 132 -10.42 -0.77 -15.47
CA GLY A 132 -9.50 -0.93 -14.32
C GLY A 132 -8.20 -1.66 -14.68
N ALA A 133 -7.23 -1.65 -13.76
CA ALA A 133 -5.82 -2.03 -13.96
C ALA A 133 -5.58 -3.22 -14.90
N PHE A 134 -4.78 -3.02 -15.96
CA PHE A 134 -4.26 -4.11 -16.78
C PHE A 134 -3.20 -4.91 -16.01
N SER A 135 -3.21 -6.22 -16.25
CA SER A 135 -2.42 -7.24 -15.55
C SER A 135 -0.94 -7.21 -15.95
N VAL A 136 -0.06 -7.81 -15.14
CA VAL A 136 1.36 -8.02 -15.49
C VAL A 136 1.53 -8.79 -16.81
N GLU A 137 0.54 -9.59 -17.21
CA GLU A 137 0.51 -10.32 -18.48
C GLU A 137 0.38 -9.41 -19.71
N ASP A 138 -0.05 -8.16 -19.54
CA ASP A 138 -0.16 -7.21 -20.64
C ASP A 138 1.11 -6.38 -20.85
N LEU A 139 2.00 -6.34 -19.85
CA LEU A 139 3.38 -5.83 -19.98
C LEU A 139 4.27 -6.82 -20.74
N GLU A 140 4.02 -8.12 -20.65
CA GLU A 140 4.77 -9.14 -21.39
C GLU A 140 4.33 -9.28 -22.86
N LYS A 141 3.06 -9.04 -23.20
CA LYS A 141 2.57 -9.08 -24.60
C LYS A 141 3.20 -8.02 -25.51
N CYS A 142 3.81 -6.98 -24.96
CA CYS A 142 4.58 -5.99 -25.73
C CYS A 142 5.97 -6.51 -26.16
N LYS A 143 6.53 -7.53 -25.48
CA LYS A 143 7.84 -8.12 -25.83
C LYS A 143 7.79 -9.18 -26.94
N ARG A 144 6.64 -9.39 -27.59
CA ARG A 144 6.51 -10.24 -28.79
C ARG A 144 5.65 -9.57 -29.86
N LYS A 145 6.13 -8.47 -30.41
CA LYS A 145 5.87 -8.10 -31.81
C LYS A 145 7.19 -7.77 -32.48
N LYS A 146 7.76 -8.77 -33.16
CA LYS A 146 8.37 -8.53 -34.47
C LYS A 146 7.24 -8.41 -35.48
#